data_AF-A0A842WTN4-F1
#
_entry.id   AF-A0A842WTN4-F1
#
_cell.length_a   1.000
_cell.length_b   1.000
_cell.length_c   1.000
_cell.angle_alpha   90.00
_cell.angle_beta   90.00
_cell.angle_gamma   90.00
#
_symmetry.space_group_name_H-M   'P 1'
#
loop_
_entity.id
_entity.type
_entity.pdbx_description
1 polymer ?
#
loop_
_entity_poly.entity_id
_entity_poly.type
_entity_poly.pdbx_seq_one_letter_code
_entity_poly.pdbx_strand_id
1 'polypeptide(L)'
;MVLIVCLRFDIMFAICAFGDSIVFGRGDNLDRGWVGRLRKYFEIKDQYNALYNLGIPGNSTTELLDRLDTECKARLKQYHEGDRFVILIGIGINDSRFVGSLDKPQTEKGVFRKNILKIIETAKIYSNEIVFIGLTPVDEKLTNPYEDTFFLNSRIKEFNAVIQDCCSSTSEST
;
A
#
# COMPACT_ATOMS: atom_id res chain seq x y z
N MET A 1 24.00 -22.68 -21.84
CA MET A 1 23.33 -21.38 -21.65
C MET A 1 22.38 -21.20 -22.81
N VAL A 2 21.09 -21.48 -22.63
CA VAL A 2 20.10 -21.31 -23.70
C VAL A 2 19.53 -19.90 -23.54
N LEU A 3 19.90 -19.01 -24.48
CA LEU A 3 19.23 -17.73 -24.64
C LEU A 3 17.89 -18.02 -25.33
N ILE A 4 16.82 -18.19 -24.55
CA ILE A 4 15.46 -18.22 -25.10
C ILE A 4 15.06 -16.77 -25.30
N VAL A 5 15.30 -16.23 -26.49
CA VAL A 5 14.67 -14.98 -26.93
C VAL A 5 13.26 -15.36 -27.38
N CYS A 6 12.32 -15.40 -26.44
CA CYS A 6 10.91 -15.53 -26.79
C CYS A 6 10.42 -14.15 -27.24
N LEU A 7 10.25 -13.97 -28.55
CA LEU A 7 9.48 -12.84 -29.11
C LEU A 7 7.98 -13.16 -29.00
N ARG A 8 7.51 -13.48 -27.79
CA ARG A 8 6.09 -13.54 -27.49
C ARG A 8 5.72 -12.26 -26.77
N PHE A 9 4.73 -11.57 -27.33
CA PHE A 9 4.11 -10.38 -26.77
C PHE A 9 3.15 -10.86 -25.68
N ASP A 10 3.71 -11.29 -24.56
CA ASP A 10 2.92 -11.84 -23.47
C ASP A 10 2.39 -10.70 -22.60
N ILE A 11 1.06 -10.64 -22.48
CA ILE A 11 0.36 -9.60 -21.74
C ILE A 11 0.62 -9.78 -20.24
N MET A 12 1.17 -8.74 -19.62
CA MET A 12 1.46 -8.75 -18.19
C MET A 12 0.23 -8.34 -17.39
N PHE A 13 -0.06 -9.07 -16.32
CA PHE A 13 -0.95 -8.60 -15.27
C PHE A 13 -0.17 -8.49 -13.95
N ALA A 14 0.19 -7.27 -13.57
CA ALA A 14 0.93 -7.03 -12.35
C ALA A 14 0.10 -6.36 -11.23
N ILE A 15 0.36 -6.78 -10.00
CA ILE A 15 -0.15 -6.16 -8.78
C ILE A 15 1.04 -5.56 -8.02
N CYS A 16 1.01 -4.26 -7.73
CA CYS A 16 1.98 -3.61 -6.86
C CYS A 16 1.31 -3.30 -5.51
N ALA A 17 1.78 -3.93 -4.43
CA ALA A 17 1.27 -3.70 -3.08
C ALA A 17 2.22 -2.79 -2.30
N PHE A 18 1.84 -1.53 -2.15
CA PHE A 18 2.57 -0.51 -1.40
C PHE A 18 2.06 -0.39 0.02
N GLY A 19 2.96 -0.11 0.95
CA GLY A 19 2.57 0.16 2.32
C GLY A 19 3.68 0.09 3.34
N ASP A 20 3.28 -0.22 4.57
CA ASP A 20 4.15 -0.32 5.73
C ASP A 20 4.54 -1.77 6.05
N SER A 21 4.84 -2.03 7.33
CA SER A 21 5.18 -3.35 7.87
C SER A 21 4.09 -4.41 7.69
N ILE A 22 2.81 -4.02 7.64
CA ILE A 22 1.69 -4.96 7.48
C ILE A 22 1.66 -5.48 6.04
N VAL A 23 1.94 -4.61 5.07
CA VAL A 23 2.11 -5.01 3.66
C VAL A 23 3.38 -5.84 3.47
N PHE A 24 4.47 -5.43 4.11
CA PHE A 24 5.71 -6.20 4.12
C PHE A 24 5.52 -7.62 4.68
N GLY A 25 4.63 -7.79 5.67
CA GLY A 25 4.41 -9.05 6.37
C GLY A 25 5.31 -9.22 7.60
N ARG A 26 5.66 -8.12 8.28
CA ARG A 26 6.50 -8.17 9.48
C ARG A 26 5.76 -8.93 10.60
N GLY A 27 6.44 -9.91 11.18
CA GLY A 27 5.86 -10.78 12.23
C GLY A 27 5.21 -12.04 11.68
N ASP A 28 4.96 -12.12 10.38
CA ASP A 28 4.57 -13.35 9.71
C ASP A 28 5.82 -14.16 9.30
N ASN A 29 5.65 -15.48 9.23
CA ASN A 29 6.62 -16.31 8.51
C ASN A 29 6.65 -15.90 7.02
N LEU A 30 7.78 -16.16 6.35
CA LEU A 30 7.94 -15.91 4.91
C LEU A 30 6.71 -16.41 4.13
N ASP A 31 6.19 -15.55 3.26
CA ASP A 31 5.01 -15.76 2.41
C ASP A 31 3.68 -16.01 3.14
N ARG A 32 3.63 -15.89 4.48
CA ARG A 32 2.38 -16.06 5.24
C ARG A 32 1.61 -14.78 5.49
N GLY A 33 2.20 -13.61 5.25
CA GLY A 33 1.45 -12.35 5.23
C GLY A 33 0.39 -12.32 4.12
N TRP A 34 -0.56 -11.38 4.20
CA TRP A 34 -1.66 -11.32 3.24
C TRP A 34 -1.18 -11.12 1.79
N VAL A 35 -0.11 -10.34 1.60
CA VAL A 35 0.51 -10.12 0.29
C VAL A 35 1.14 -11.41 -0.25
N GLY A 36 1.82 -12.18 0.59
CA GLY A 36 2.40 -13.48 0.21
C GLY A 36 1.33 -14.51 -0.16
N ARG A 37 0.23 -14.56 0.61
CA ARG A 37 -0.95 -15.39 0.28
C ARG A 37 -1.59 -14.98 -1.04
N LEU A 38 -1.75 -13.68 -1.28
CA LEU A 38 -2.28 -13.15 -2.53
C LEU A 38 -1.37 -13.49 -3.70
N ARG A 39 -0.05 -13.32 -3.55
CA ARG A 39 0.96 -13.69 -4.56
C ARG A 39 0.80 -15.15 -4.94
N LYS A 40 0.83 -16.06 -3.96
CA LYS A 40 0.69 -17.51 -4.18
C LYS A 40 -0.61 -17.87 -4.90
N TYR A 41 -1.70 -17.16 -4.63
CA TYR A 41 -2.98 -17.39 -5.31
C TYR A 41 -3.01 -16.81 -6.73
N PHE A 42 -2.36 -15.66 -6.95
CA PHE A 42 -2.45 -14.89 -8.19
C PHE A 42 -1.46 -15.37 -9.25
N GLU A 43 -0.19 -15.55 -8.89
CA GLU A 43 0.88 -15.89 -9.84
C GLU A 43 0.75 -17.32 -10.39
N ILE A 44 0.07 -18.23 -9.69
CA ILE A 44 -0.15 -19.60 -10.19
C ILE A 44 -1.19 -19.69 -11.32
N LYS A 45 -1.98 -18.63 -11.53
CA LYS A 45 -3.06 -18.64 -12.52
C LYS A 45 -2.56 -18.37 -13.94
N ASP A 46 -1.45 -17.66 -14.06
CA ASP A 46 -0.83 -17.32 -15.33
C ASP A 46 0.65 -17.04 -15.10
N GLN A 47 1.52 -17.55 -15.97
CA GLN A 47 2.98 -17.39 -15.85
C GLN A 47 3.46 -15.93 -16.01
N TYR A 48 2.62 -15.04 -16.53
CA TYR A 48 2.90 -13.60 -16.69
C TYR A 48 2.22 -12.73 -15.63
N ASN A 49 1.51 -13.35 -14.68
CA ASN A 49 1.05 -12.66 -13.49
C ASN A 49 2.24 -12.38 -12.57
N ALA A 50 2.33 -11.16 -12.05
CA ALA A 50 3.37 -10.78 -11.09
C ALA A 50 2.77 -9.99 -9.92
N LEU A 51 3.20 -10.30 -8.70
CA LEU A 51 2.89 -9.49 -7.53
C LEU A 51 4.17 -8.97 -6.87
N TYR A 52 4.28 -7.65 -6.78
CA TYR A 52 5.37 -6.98 -6.08
C TYR A 52 4.93 -6.57 -4.67
N ASN A 53 5.58 -7.14 -3.65
CA ASN A 53 5.47 -6.66 -2.29
C ASN A 53 6.42 -5.47 -2.11
N LEU A 54 5.86 -4.28 -1.99
CA LEU A 54 6.55 -3.00 -1.87
C LEU A 54 6.26 -2.35 -0.50
N GLY A 55 5.97 -3.17 0.52
CA GLY A 55 5.88 -2.72 1.90
C GLY A 55 7.26 -2.36 2.46
N ILE A 56 7.36 -1.24 3.19
CA ILE A 56 8.58 -0.88 3.92
C ILE A 56 8.21 -0.65 5.39
N PRO A 57 8.71 -1.47 6.33
CA PRO A 57 8.43 -1.32 7.75
C PRO A 57 8.70 0.09 8.27
N GLY A 58 7.75 0.63 9.03
CA GLY A 58 7.85 1.96 9.66
C GLY A 58 7.48 3.14 8.76
N ASN A 59 7.25 2.94 7.46
CA ASN A 59 6.78 4.02 6.59
C ASN A 59 5.38 4.51 7.00
N SER A 60 5.22 5.83 6.96
CA SER A 60 3.95 6.56 6.97
C SER A 60 3.56 6.95 5.54
N THR A 61 2.47 7.69 5.37
CA THR A 61 2.10 8.26 4.06
C THR A 61 3.15 9.20 3.50
N THR A 62 3.92 9.88 4.36
CA THR A 62 5.01 10.79 3.94
C THR A 62 6.11 10.02 3.24
N GLU A 63 6.66 8.97 3.86
CA GLU A 63 7.75 8.19 3.23
C GLU A 63 7.26 7.39 2.01
N LEU A 64 5.98 7.01 1.97
CA LEU A 64 5.43 6.39 0.75
C LEU A 64 5.43 7.38 -0.43
N LEU A 65 5.09 8.65 -0.21
CA LEU A 65 5.10 9.66 -1.27
C LEU A 65 6.48 9.86 -1.89
N ASP A 66 7.55 9.78 -1.10
CA ASP A 66 8.93 9.95 -1.57
C ASP A 66 9.35 8.88 -2.60
N ARG A 67 8.71 7.70 -2.57
CA ARG A 67 9.11 6.55 -3.39
C ARG A 67 8.06 6.09 -4.40
N LEU A 68 6.78 6.41 -4.19
CA LEU A 68 5.66 5.86 -4.97
C LEU A 68 5.84 6.03 -6.48
N ASP A 69 6.13 7.26 -6.93
CA ASP A 69 6.30 7.57 -8.35
C ASP A 69 7.45 6.77 -8.99
N THR A 70 8.60 6.75 -8.32
CA THR A 70 9.80 6.04 -8.80
C THR A 70 9.56 4.53 -8.87
N GLU A 71 8.92 3.95 -7.85
CA GLU A 71 8.65 2.52 -7.80
C GLU A 71 7.56 2.07 -8.77
N CYS A 72 6.55 2.91 -9.00
CA CYS A 72 5.55 2.71 -10.05
C CYS A 72 6.21 2.76 -11.43
N LYS A 73 7.01 3.80 -11.73
CA LYS A 73 7.75 3.91 -13.01
C LYS A 73 8.62 2.68 -13.29
N ALA A 74 9.20 2.08 -12.27
CA ALA A 74 10.05 0.90 -12.44
C ALA A 74 9.28 -0.36 -12.85
N ARG A 75 7.97 -0.46 -12.55
CA ARG A 75 7.21 -1.73 -12.66
C ARG A 75 5.97 -1.65 -13.55
N LEU A 76 5.33 -0.49 -13.61
CA LEU A 76 4.02 -0.28 -14.25
C LEU A 76 4.20 0.41 -15.60
N LYS A 77 5.03 -0.19 -16.47
CA LYS A 77 5.24 0.29 -17.83
C LYS A 77 4.38 -0.53 -18.78
N GLN A 78 3.49 0.16 -19.51
CA GLN A 78 2.75 -0.46 -20.60
C GLN A 78 3.72 -0.75 -21.75
N TYR A 79 3.97 -2.03 -22.03
CA TYR A 79 4.78 -2.45 -23.17
C TYR A 79 3.89 -3.00 -24.29
N HIS A 80 2.75 -3.60 -23.94
CA HIS A 80 1.83 -4.24 -24.86
C HIS A 80 0.39 -3.76 -24.64
N GLU A 81 -0.38 -3.69 -25.72
CA GLU A 81 -1.82 -3.45 -25.64
C GLU A 81 -2.47 -4.61 -24.88
N GLY A 82 -3.03 -4.33 -23.71
CA GLY A 82 -3.62 -5.33 -22.82
C GLY A 82 -2.91 -5.52 -21.48
N ASP A 83 -1.68 -5.01 -21.31
CA ASP A 83 -1.03 -5.06 -19.98
C ASP A 83 -1.95 -4.39 -18.96
N ARG A 84 -2.05 -5.00 -17.78
CA ARG A 84 -2.95 -4.59 -16.72
C ARG A 84 -2.19 -4.44 -15.42
N PHE A 85 -2.49 -3.37 -14.71
CA PHE A 85 -1.81 -3.01 -13.47
C PHE A 85 -2.82 -2.72 -12.37
N VAL A 86 -2.67 -3.34 -11.21
CA VAL A 86 -3.43 -3.01 -10.00
C VAL A 86 -2.48 -2.46 -8.95
N ILE A 87 -2.86 -1.35 -8.33
CA ILE A 87 -2.11 -0.74 -7.23
C ILE A 87 -2.89 -0.97 -5.93
N LEU A 88 -2.30 -1.72 -5.00
CA LEU A 88 -2.83 -1.89 -3.65
C LEU A 88 -2.07 -0.98 -2.69
N ILE A 89 -2.77 -0.27 -1.81
CA ILE A 89 -2.17 0.68 -0.88
C ILE A 89 -2.66 0.36 0.53
N GLY A 90 -1.79 -0.20 1.37
CA GLY A 90 -2.01 -0.44 2.80
C GLY A 90 -1.06 0.41 3.64
N ILE A 91 -1.42 1.68 3.85
CA ILE A 91 -0.58 2.66 4.54
C ILE A 91 -1.44 3.51 5.48
N GLY A 92 -0.87 3.97 6.59
CA GLY A 92 -1.51 4.94 7.48
C GLY A 92 -1.55 4.53 8.95
N ILE A 93 -1.21 3.27 9.28
CA ILE A 93 -1.20 2.84 10.68
C ILE A 93 -0.12 3.60 11.46
N ASN A 94 1.06 3.81 10.85
CA ASN A 94 2.13 4.59 11.46
C ASN A 94 1.75 6.08 11.59
N ASP A 95 1.02 6.66 10.64
CA ASP A 95 0.49 8.03 10.74
C ASP A 95 -0.47 8.20 11.92
N SER A 96 -1.22 7.14 12.25
CA SER A 96 -2.21 7.14 13.33
C SER A 96 -1.63 7.04 14.73
N ARG A 97 -0.33 6.71 14.89
CA ARG A 97 0.27 6.51 16.22
C ARG A 97 0.60 7.83 16.91
N PHE A 98 0.82 7.75 18.21
CA PHE A 98 1.51 8.79 18.98
C PHE A 98 2.90 8.28 19.39
N VAL A 99 3.85 9.19 19.57
CA VAL A 99 5.26 8.85 19.88
C VAL A 99 5.70 9.54 21.17
N GLY A 100 6.19 8.74 22.12
CA GLY A 100 6.62 9.17 23.45
C GLY A 100 5.46 9.45 24.42
N SER A 101 4.35 10.03 23.95
CA SER A 101 3.18 10.33 24.77
C SER A 101 1.91 10.58 23.93
N LEU A 102 0.73 10.43 24.54
CA LEU A 102 -0.59 10.56 23.88
C LEU A 102 -0.95 11.99 23.40
N ASP A 103 -0.13 12.99 23.72
CA ASP A 103 -0.23 14.38 23.24
C ASP A 103 0.65 14.67 22.02
N LYS A 104 1.45 13.69 21.57
CA LYS A 104 2.41 13.84 20.45
C LYS A 104 2.04 12.93 19.28
N PRO A 105 1.05 13.32 18.46
CA PRO A 105 0.68 12.53 17.29
C PRO A 105 1.84 12.49 16.27
N GLN A 106 2.04 11.34 15.64
CA GLN A 106 3.02 11.19 14.55
C GLN A 106 2.66 12.06 13.35
N THR A 107 1.38 12.11 13.01
CA THR A 107 0.89 12.84 11.84
C THR A 107 -0.43 13.50 12.14
N GLU A 108 -0.52 14.80 11.82
CA GLU A 108 -1.77 15.54 11.91
C GLU A 108 -2.78 15.07 10.88
N LYS A 109 -4.07 15.01 11.25
CA LYS A 109 -5.14 14.52 10.36
C LYS A 109 -5.20 15.26 9.02
N GLY A 110 -4.96 16.58 9.04
CA GLY A 110 -4.93 17.40 7.83
C GLY A 110 -3.75 17.07 6.90
N VAL A 111 -2.59 16.72 7.47
CA VAL A 111 -1.40 16.28 6.71
C VAL A 111 -1.68 14.91 6.10
N PHE A 112 -2.22 13.98 6.89
CA PHE A 112 -2.62 12.65 6.41
C PHE A 112 -3.60 12.74 5.22
N ARG A 113 -4.65 13.56 5.31
CA ARG A 113 -5.60 13.77 4.20
C ARG A 113 -4.91 14.27 2.93
N LYS A 114 -4.04 15.27 3.04
CA LYS A 114 -3.27 15.80 1.90
C LYS A 114 -2.40 14.71 1.27
N ASN A 115 -1.74 13.91 2.09
CA ASN A 115 -0.88 12.85 1.60
C ASN A 115 -1.68 11.75 0.89
N ILE A 116 -2.82 11.32 1.43
CA ILE A 116 -3.70 10.34 0.78
C ILE A 116 -4.18 10.84 -0.59
N LEU A 117 -4.60 12.11 -0.70
CA LEU A 117 -4.99 12.70 -1.99
C LEU A 117 -3.83 12.70 -2.98
N LYS A 118 -2.61 13.02 -2.52
CA LYS A 118 -1.43 13.03 -3.39
C LYS A 118 -1.03 11.62 -3.82
N ILE A 119 -1.13 10.63 -2.93
CA ILE A 119 -0.92 9.22 -3.24
C ILE A 119 -1.90 8.77 -4.34
N ILE A 120 -3.18 9.11 -4.22
CA ILE A 120 -4.20 8.79 -5.23
C ILE A 120 -3.85 9.45 -6.56
N GLU A 121 -3.53 10.76 -6.55
CA GLU A 121 -3.14 11.50 -7.76
C GLU A 121 -1.95 10.84 -8.46
N THR A 122 -0.89 10.52 -7.72
CA THR A 122 0.30 9.86 -8.26
C THR A 122 -0.01 8.46 -8.77
N ALA A 123 -0.78 7.65 -8.03
CA ALA A 123 -1.13 6.30 -8.45
C ALA A 123 -1.98 6.29 -9.73
N LYS A 124 -2.89 7.26 -9.89
CA LYS A 124 -3.74 7.42 -11.08
C LYS A 124 -2.96 7.67 -12.37
N ILE A 125 -1.72 8.13 -12.29
CA ILE A 125 -0.84 8.26 -13.47
C ILE A 125 -0.52 6.89 -14.07
N TYR A 126 -0.50 5.83 -13.25
CA TYR A 126 -0.03 4.50 -13.64
C TYR A 126 -1.14 3.45 -13.77
N SER A 127 -2.26 3.63 -13.05
CA SER A 127 -3.38 2.69 -13.12
C SER A 127 -4.69 3.34 -12.71
N ASN A 128 -5.79 2.91 -13.36
CA ASN A 128 -7.16 3.20 -12.93
C ASN A 128 -7.67 2.22 -11.86
N GLU A 129 -6.98 1.10 -11.65
CA GLU A 129 -7.34 0.08 -10.66
C GLU A 129 -6.50 0.26 -9.39
N ILE A 130 -6.96 1.14 -8.51
CA ILE A 130 -6.31 1.46 -7.24
C ILE A 130 -7.21 1.01 -6.10
N VAL A 131 -6.67 0.25 -5.16
CA VAL A 131 -7.40 -0.26 -3.99
C VAL A 131 -6.67 0.15 -2.72
N PHE A 132 -7.37 0.84 -1.83
CA PHE A 132 -6.88 1.11 -0.48
C PHE A 132 -7.32 0.00 0.47
N ILE A 133 -6.37 -0.51 1.26
CA ILE A 133 -6.62 -1.45 2.34
C ILE A 133 -6.74 -0.65 3.63
N GLY A 134 -7.89 -0.78 4.31
CA GLY A 134 -8.16 -0.07 5.55
C GLY A 134 -7.15 -0.40 6.66
N LEU A 135 -6.94 0.56 7.55
CA LEU A 135 -6.09 0.44 8.72
C LEU A 135 -6.64 -0.60 9.69
N THR A 136 -5.72 -1.43 10.20
CA THR A 136 -6.06 -2.56 11.08
C THR A 136 -6.34 -2.06 12.50
N PRO A 137 -7.45 -2.49 13.15
CA PRO A 137 -7.65 -2.22 14.57
C PRO A 137 -6.62 -2.97 15.43
N VAL A 138 -6.36 -2.45 16.63
CA VAL A 138 -5.34 -2.96 17.54
C VAL A 138 -5.94 -3.38 18.88
N ASP A 139 -5.24 -4.25 19.61
CA ASP A 139 -5.49 -4.43 21.04
C ASP A 139 -4.78 -3.31 21.81
N GLU A 140 -5.55 -2.29 22.21
CA GLU A 140 -5.04 -1.13 22.92
C GLU A 140 -4.33 -1.47 24.24
N LYS A 141 -4.63 -2.63 24.85
CA LYS A 141 -3.92 -3.07 26.07
C LYS A 141 -2.49 -3.49 25.79
N LEU A 142 -2.19 -3.89 24.56
CA LEU A 142 -0.86 -4.31 24.10
C LEU A 142 -0.12 -3.19 23.37
N THR A 143 -0.83 -2.15 22.92
CA THR A 143 -0.28 -1.10 22.06
C THR A 143 -0.22 0.28 22.70
N ASN A 144 -0.55 0.42 23.99
CA ASN A 144 -0.50 1.68 24.75
C ASN A 144 0.25 1.52 26.09
N PRO A 145 1.59 1.44 26.08
CA PRO A 145 2.47 1.55 24.92
C PRO A 145 2.87 0.19 24.31
N TYR A 146 3.18 0.21 23.02
CA TYR A 146 4.11 -0.74 22.40
C TYR A 146 5.43 -0.01 22.16
N GLU A 147 6.49 -0.42 22.88
CA GLU A 147 7.75 0.33 22.95
C GLU A 147 7.51 1.78 23.41
N ASP A 148 7.79 2.78 22.58
CA ASP A 148 7.53 4.20 22.82
C ASP A 148 6.32 4.73 22.02
N THR A 149 5.54 3.85 21.40
CA THR A 149 4.41 4.21 20.54
C THR A 149 3.06 3.85 21.15
N PHE A 150 2.05 4.62 20.79
CA PHE A 150 0.67 4.46 21.27
C PHE A 150 -0.30 4.44 20.09
N PHE A 151 -1.20 3.47 20.08
CA PHE A 151 -2.23 3.32 19.05
C PHE A 151 -3.61 3.29 19.69
N LEU A 152 -4.48 4.20 19.27
CA LEU A 152 -5.89 4.26 19.70
C LEU A 152 -6.80 3.89 18.54
N ASN A 153 -7.71 2.94 18.74
CA ASN A 153 -8.69 2.54 17.73
C ASN A 153 -9.60 3.70 17.33
N SER A 154 -9.86 4.65 18.22
CA SER A 154 -10.59 5.88 17.90
C SER A 154 -9.90 6.67 16.79
N ARG A 155 -8.59 6.88 16.90
CA ARG A 155 -7.80 7.60 15.89
C ARG A 155 -7.62 6.79 14.62
N ILE A 156 -7.41 5.48 14.73
CA ILE A 156 -7.35 4.57 13.56
C ILE A 156 -8.66 4.66 12.76
N LYS A 157 -9.81 4.67 13.44
CA LYS A 157 -11.13 4.83 12.82
C LYS A 157 -11.28 6.18 12.13
N GLU A 158 -10.82 7.26 12.74
CA GLU A 158 -10.80 8.59 12.10
C GLU A 158 -9.96 8.60 10.82
N PHE A 159 -8.78 7.98 10.83
CA PHE A 159 -7.91 7.94 9.66
C PHE A 159 -8.48 7.03 8.56
N ASN A 160 -9.14 5.92 8.92
CA ASN A 160 -9.91 5.12 7.96
C ASN A 160 -11.03 5.92 7.29
N ALA A 161 -11.75 6.75 8.04
CA ALA A 161 -12.77 7.64 7.46
C ALA A 161 -12.15 8.64 6.47
N VAL A 162 -10.98 9.20 6.78
CA VAL A 162 -10.25 10.07 5.84
C VAL A 162 -9.88 9.34 4.56
N ILE A 163 -9.37 8.09 4.63
CA ILE A 163 -9.07 7.28 3.44
C ILE A 163 -10.34 7.10 2.60
N GLN A 164 -11.43 6.67 3.24
CA GLN A 164 -12.71 6.43 2.57
C GLN A 164 -13.23 7.68 1.87
N ASP A 165 -13.26 8.83 2.55
CA ASP A 165 -13.70 10.10 1.98
C ASP A 165 -12.87 10.50 0.75
N CYS A 166 -11.54 10.36 0.82
CA CYS A 166 -10.66 10.68 -0.30
C CYS A 166 -10.92 9.76 -1.50
N CYS A 167 -11.09 8.46 -1.27
CA CYS A 167 -11.43 7.51 -2.32
C CYS A 167 -12.78 7.83 -2.99
N SER A 168 -13.82 8.15 -2.21
CA SER A 168 -15.16 8.48 -2.76
C SER A 168 -15.19 9.81 -3.51
N SER A 169 -14.50 10.84 -3.01
CA SER A 169 -14.45 12.15 -3.67
C SER A 169 -13.75 12.14 -5.02
N THR A 170 -12.90 11.14 -5.29
CA THR A 170 -12.11 11.04 -6.51
C THR A 170 -12.71 10.07 -7.54
N SER A 171 -13.77 9.35 -7.19
CA SER A 171 -14.55 8.52 -8.11
C SER A 171 -15.66 9.30 -8.84
N GLU A 172 -16.11 10.44 -8.29
CA GLU A 172 -17.18 11.27 -8.87
C GLU A 172 -16.68 12.25 -9.95
N SER A 173 -15.36 12.40 -10.10
CA SER A 173 -14.71 13.34 -11.03
C SER A 173 -14.23 12.71 -12.35
N THR A 174 -14.72 11.51 -12.68
CA THR A 174 -14.41 10.74 -13.90
C THR A 174 -15.71 10.42 -14.62
#